data_AF-A0A8I6XZI6-F1
#
_entry.id   AF-A0A8I6XZI6-F1
#
_cell.length_a   1.000
_cell.length_b   1.000
_cell.length_c   1.000
_cell.angle_alpha   90.00
_cell.angle_beta   90.00
_cell.angle_gamma   90.00
#
_symmetry.space_group_name_H-M   'P 1'
#
loop_
_entity.id
_entity.type
_entity.pdbx_description
1 polymer ?
#
loop_
_entity_poly.entity_id
_entity_poly.type
_entity_poly.pdbx_seq_one_letter_code
_entity_poly.pdbx_strand_id
1 'polypeptide(L)'
;MHCYIEFSKYPKWQTRELETSVKKQKKTIDASPGTATNDPANACSVRTDATSIRTDALEHEKRPDGVKKDKRGKADDIASKLSLKTVWAAKQEKDEIKEAARNARYAQELELRKEEIALKKKEDARNDREDARRQFELDERIMLTDTTGMTDVQKQFYQSKKKEILARGLE
;
A
#
# COMPACT_ATOMS: atom_id res chain seq x y z
N MET A 1 4.02 14.74 2.00
CA MET A 1 5.27 14.02 1.67
C MET A 1 4.97 12.99 0.59
N HIS A 2 5.44 13.21 -0.63
CA HIS A 2 5.23 12.29 -1.74
C HIS A 2 6.40 11.30 -1.79
N CYS A 3 6.20 10.13 -1.18
CA CYS A 3 7.22 9.09 -1.00
C CYS A 3 7.95 8.68 -2.30
N TYR A 4 7.33 8.93 -3.46
CA TYR A 4 7.92 8.71 -4.78
C TYR A 4 9.22 9.49 -5.01
N ILE A 5 9.36 10.70 -4.46
CA ILE A 5 10.56 11.54 -4.62
C ILE A 5 11.75 10.99 -3.80
N GLU A 6 11.48 10.26 -2.73
CA GLU A 6 12.52 9.66 -1.90
C GLU A 6 13.07 8.37 -2.52
N PHE A 7 12.23 7.61 -3.23
CA PHE A 7 12.64 6.34 -3.85
C PHE A 7 13.37 6.51 -5.19
N SER A 8 13.23 7.65 -5.88
CA SER A 8 13.91 7.93 -7.16
C SER A 8 15.44 8.07 -7.04
N LYS A 9 15.95 8.23 -5.81
CA LYS A 9 17.39 8.35 -5.50
C LYS A 9 18.13 7.01 -5.51
N TYR A 10 17.41 5.88 -5.54
CA TYR A 10 18.03 4.56 -5.50
C TYR A 10 18.18 3.95 -6.90
N PRO A 11 19.35 3.39 -7.26
CA PRO A 11 19.66 2.91 -8.63
C PRO A 11 18.69 1.86 -9.14
N LYS A 12 18.15 1.00 -8.26
CA LYS A 12 17.16 -0.03 -8.59
C LYS A 12 15.85 0.53 -9.16
N TRP A 13 15.55 1.81 -8.92
CA TRP A 13 14.34 2.48 -9.38
C TRP A 13 14.63 3.50 -10.49
N GLN A 14 15.88 3.63 -10.92
CA GLN A 14 16.25 4.37 -12.13
C GLN A 14 16.14 3.43 -13.34
N THR A 15 14.91 3.05 -13.70
CA THR A 15 14.67 2.49 -15.03
C THR A 15 14.82 3.61 -16.04
N ARG A 16 15.96 3.55 -16.73
CA ARG A 16 16.30 4.23 -17.99
C ARG A 16 15.03 4.65 -18.73
N GLU A 17 14.86 5.96 -18.89
CA GLU A 17 13.93 6.52 -19.87
C GLU A 17 14.31 5.95 -21.23
N LEU A 18 13.58 4.92 -21.65
CA LEU A 18 13.63 4.40 -22.99
C LEU A 18 12.19 4.09 -23.33
N GLU A 19 11.65 5.04 -24.09
CA GLU A 19 10.51 4.90 -24.97
C GLU A 19 10.34 3.46 -25.43
N THR A 20 9.17 2.87 -25.17
CA THR A 20 8.27 2.37 -26.22
C THR A 20 7.13 1.59 -25.59
N SER A 21 5.94 1.97 -26.03
CA SER A 21 4.67 1.30 -25.84
C SER A 21 4.71 -0.15 -26.36
N VAL A 22 4.48 -1.13 -25.49
CA VAL A 22 4.00 -2.46 -25.95
C VAL A 22 2.90 -2.96 -25.01
N LYS A 23 1.67 -2.65 -25.42
CA LYS A 23 0.42 -3.24 -24.94
C LYS A 23 0.43 -4.71 -25.37
N LYS A 24 0.59 -5.66 -24.44
CA LYS A 24 0.48 -7.11 -24.74
C LYS A 24 -0.94 -7.43 -25.22
N GLN A 25 -1.11 -7.68 -26.51
CA GLN A 25 -2.34 -8.27 -27.07
C GLN A 25 -2.32 -9.80 -26.97
N LYS A 26 -3.49 -10.34 -26.62
CA LYS A 26 -3.83 -11.76 -26.52
C LYS A 26 -3.81 -12.40 -27.91
N LYS A 27 -3.10 -13.52 -28.09
CA LYS A 27 -3.15 -14.33 -29.32
C LYS A 27 -4.37 -15.25 -29.29
N THR A 28 -5.22 -15.10 -30.30
CA THR A 28 -6.27 -16.05 -30.69
C THR A 28 -5.72 -16.89 -31.85
N ILE A 29 -6.01 -18.18 -31.81
CA ILE A 29 -5.64 -19.20 -32.78
C ILE A 29 -6.63 -19.10 -33.94
N ASP A 30 -6.17 -18.99 -35.19
CA ASP A 30 -6.77 -19.74 -36.30
C ASP A 30 -5.95 -19.68 -37.60
N ALA A 31 -6.18 -20.70 -38.44
CA ALA A 31 -5.80 -20.88 -39.85
C ALA A 31 -4.48 -21.64 -40.20
N SER A 32 -4.68 -22.89 -40.66
CA SER A 32 -3.91 -23.63 -41.69
C SER A 32 -4.06 -22.95 -43.08
N PRO A 33 -3.31 -23.24 -44.19
CA PRO A 33 -2.85 -24.58 -44.65
C PRO A 33 -1.51 -24.71 -45.44
N GLY A 34 -1.02 -25.97 -45.52
CA GLY A 34 -0.28 -26.63 -46.64
C GLY A 34 1.23 -26.32 -46.86
N THR A 35 2.12 -27.19 -47.35
CA THR A 35 2.12 -28.58 -47.88
C THR A 35 3.57 -29.00 -48.19
N ALA A 36 3.83 -30.32 -48.24
CA ALA A 36 4.97 -31.05 -48.86
C ALA A 36 6.29 -31.10 -48.05
N THR A 37 7.04 -32.20 -47.90
CA THR A 37 7.28 -33.39 -48.76
C THR A 37 7.73 -34.58 -47.90
N ASN A 38 7.30 -35.79 -48.25
CA ASN A 38 7.61 -37.07 -47.59
C ASN A 38 8.98 -37.66 -48.02
N ASP A 39 9.56 -38.44 -47.10
CA ASP A 39 10.69 -39.36 -47.28
C ASP A 39 10.45 -40.40 -48.39
N PRO A 40 11.52 -40.87 -49.05
CA PRO A 40 11.55 -42.25 -49.52
C PRO A 40 12.93 -42.91 -49.37
N ALA A 41 12.98 -44.16 -48.88
CA ALA A 41 13.59 -45.27 -49.62
C ALA A 41 13.56 -46.59 -48.84
N ASN A 42 13.26 -47.61 -49.62
CA ASN A 42 13.05 -49.02 -49.33
C ASN A 42 14.24 -49.81 -49.93
N ALA A 43 14.80 -50.82 -49.24
CA ALA A 43 15.27 -52.08 -49.84
C ALA A 43 16.04 -52.99 -48.85
N CYS A 44 15.59 -54.26 -48.85
CA CYS A 44 16.22 -55.54 -48.49
C CYS A 44 17.76 -55.63 -48.32
N SER A 45 18.22 -56.50 -47.39
CA SER A 45 18.97 -57.72 -47.79
C SER A 45 19.35 -58.69 -46.65
N VAL A 46 19.04 -59.97 -46.88
CA VAL A 46 19.81 -61.20 -46.57
C VAL A 46 19.82 -61.78 -45.14
N ARG A 47 19.27 -63.01 -45.09
CA ARG A 47 19.34 -64.06 -44.06
C ARG A 47 20.73 -64.69 -44.01
N THR A 48 21.14 -65.18 -42.84
CA THR A 48 21.80 -66.49 -42.72
C THR A 48 21.48 -67.11 -41.37
N ASP A 49 20.88 -68.31 -41.42
CA ASP A 49 20.61 -69.18 -40.28
C ASP A 49 21.81 -70.08 -39.96
N ALA A 50 21.80 -70.56 -38.71
CA ALA A 50 22.33 -71.82 -38.20
C ALA A 50 23.85 -71.98 -38.00
N THR A 51 24.24 -72.30 -36.76
CA THR A 51 25.16 -73.38 -36.32
C THR A 51 25.31 -73.25 -34.78
N SER A 52 24.63 -74.08 -33.98
CA SER A 52 25.08 -75.36 -33.39
C SER A 52 25.82 -75.24 -32.04
N ILE A 53 25.10 -75.66 -30.99
CA ILE A 53 25.50 -76.48 -29.83
C ILE A 53 26.86 -76.17 -29.14
N ARG A 54 26.81 -75.70 -27.88
CA ARG A 54 27.19 -76.49 -26.67
C ARG A 54 27.10 -75.64 -25.40
N THR A 55 26.24 -76.08 -24.50
CA THR A 55 26.35 -75.89 -23.06
C THR A 55 27.62 -76.56 -22.55
N ASP A 56 28.47 -75.84 -21.83
CA ASP A 56 29.17 -76.43 -20.70
C ASP A 56 29.61 -75.38 -19.68
N ALA A 57 29.59 -75.81 -18.42
CA ALA A 57 29.57 -75.02 -17.22
C ALA A 57 30.85 -74.21 -16.95
N LEU A 58 30.66 -72.97 -16.49
CA LEU A 58 31.57 -72.37 -15.52
C LEU A 58 30.73 -71.53 -14.55
N GLU A 59 30.72 -71.96 -13.29
CA GLU A 59 30.00 -71.32 -12.19
C GLU A 59 30.42 -69.86 -12.08
N HIS A 60 29.53 -68.94 -12.47
CA HIS A 60 29.66 -67.55 -12.07
C HIS A 60 29.21 -67.45 -10.62
N GLU A 61 30.18 -67.26 -9.72
CA GLU A 61 29.99 -66.79 -8.35
C GLU A 61 28.93 -65.67 -8.35
N LYS A 62 27.73 -65.99 -7.87
CA LYS A 62 26.61 -65.05 -7.82
C LYS A 62 26.99 -63.97 -6.82
N ARG A 63 27.11 -62.73 -7.28
CA ARG A 63 27.22 -61.57 -6.40
C ARG A 63 26.05 -61.60 -5.40
N PRO A 64 26.27 -61.29 -4.11
CA PRO A 64 25.20 -61.34 -3.13
C PRO A 64 24.08 -60.41 -3.54
N ASP A 65 22.84 -60.90 -3.45
CA ASP A 65 21.65 -60.11 -3.76
C ASP A 65 21.61 -58.87 -2.87
N GLY A 66 21.60 -57.70 -3.51
CA GLY A 66 21.50 -56.42 -2.82
C GLY A 66 20.19 -56.34 -2.05
N VAL A 67 20.27 -56.26 -0.72
CA VAL A 67 19.10 -56.00 0.12
C VAL A 67 18.55 -54.62 -0.24
N LYS A 68 17.39 -54.61 -0.90
CA LYS A 68 16.62 -53.39 -1.14
C LYS A 68 16.23 -52.84 0.23
N LYS A 69 16.81 -51.70 0.62
CA LYS A 69 16.32 -51.00 1.81
C LYS A 69 14.84 -50.69 1.58
N ASP A 70 13.99 -51.18 2.48
CA ASP A 70 12.62 -50.70 2.56
C ASP A 70 12.68 -49.19 2.63
N LYS A 71 12.08 -48.54 1.63
CA LYS A 71 11.78 -47.11 1.68
C LYS A 71 10.61 -46.97 2.65
N ARG A 72 10.85 -47.21 3.94
CA ARG A 72 9.87 -47.00 4.99
C ARG A 72 9.55 -45.52 4.96
N GLY A 73 8.36 -45.23 4.47
CA GLY A 73 7.85 -43.89 4.28
C GLY A 73 7.91 -43.11 5.57
N LYS A 74 8.63 -41.99 5.51
CA LYS A 74 8.31 -40.76 6.22
C LYS A 74 8.62 -39.62 5.25
N ALA A 75 7.89 -39.59 4.12
CA ALA A 75 7.42 -38.29 3.72
C ALA A 75 6.47 -37.90 4.86
N ASP A 76 6.74 -36.79 5.54
CA ASP A 76 5.81 -36.24 6.50
C ASP A 76 4.47 -36.06 5.78
N ASP A 77 3.57 -37.05 5.89
CA ASP A 77 2.16 -36.94 5.50
C ASP A 77 1.42 -35.97 6.45
N ILE A 78 2.17 -35.37 7.38
CA ILE A 78 1.87 -34.16 8.13
C ILE A 78 2.19 -32.89 7.31
N ALA A 79 2.41 -33.00 6.00
CA ALA A 79 2.21 -31.89 5.07
C ALA A 79 0.71 -31.57 5.03
N SER A 80 0.31 -30.87 6.09
CA SER A 80 -1.00 -30.41 6.53
C SER A 80 -2.05 -30.31 5.42
N LYS A 81 -2.87 -31.37 5.25
CA LYS A 81 -4.15 -31.30 4.54
C LYS A 81 -5.15 -30.56 5.43
N LEU A 82 -4.97 -29.25 5.57
CA LEU A 82 -5.94 -28.41 6.28
C LEU A 82 -7.29 -28.50 5.55
N SER A 83 -8.36 -28.77 6.31
CA SER A 83 -9.70 -28.78 5.74
C SER A 83 -10.05 -27.39 5.18
N LEU A 84 -10.86 -27.35 4.12
CA LEU A 84 -11.35 -26.09 3.55
C LEU A 84 -12.01 -25.18 4.60
N LYS A 85 -12.72 -25.79 5.56
CA LYS A 85 -13.34 -25.10 6.70
C LYS A 85 -12.31 -24.39 7.57
N THR A 86 -11.18 -25.03 7.83
CA THR A 86 -10.08 -24.44 8.63
C THR A 86 -9.43 -23.26 7.90
N VAL A 87 -9.19 -23.38 6.59
CA VAL A 87 -8.61 -22.29 5.79
C VAL A 87 -9.56 -21.09 5.71
N TRP A 88 -10.87 -21.34 5.59
CA TRP A 88 -11.88 -20.28 5.58
C TRP A 88 -11.99 -19.57 6.93
N ALA A 89 -11.99 -20.32 8.03
CA ALA A 89 -11.98 -19.75 9.38
C ALA A 89 -10.74 -18.87 9.62
N ALA A 90 -9.56 -19.36 9.26
CA ALA A 90 -8.31 -18.59 9.37
C ALA A 90 -8.31 -17.32 8.49
N LYS A 91 -8.97 -17.36 7.33
CA LYS A 91 -9.15 -16.17 6.49
C LYS A 91 -10.07 -15.15 7.17
N GLN A 92 -11.20 -15.58 7.72
CA GLN A 92 -12.13 -14.71 8.43
C GLN A 92 -11.48 -14.06 9.65
N GLU A 93 -10.80 -14.84 10.49
CA GLU A 93 -10.07 -14.33 11.66
C GLU A 93 -9.03 -13.27 11.25
N LYS A 94 -8.25 -13.53 10.20
CA LYS A 94 -7.29 -12.56 9.69
C LYS A 94 -7.96 -11.29 9.14
N ASP A 95 -9.10 -11.43 8.48
CA ASP A 95 -9.85 -10.30 7.93
C ASP A 95 -10.47 -9.46 9.07
N GLU A 96 -10.98 -10.09 10.11
CA GLU A 96 -11.48 -9.44 11.35
C GLU A 96 -10.37 -8.70 12.10
N ILE A 97 -9.18 -9.31 12.27
CA ILE A 97 -8.02 -8.65 12.90
C ILE A 97 -7.62 -7.40 12.10
N LYS A 98 -7.60 -7.49 10.77
CA LYS A 98 -7.27 -6.35 9.91
C LYS A 98 -8.32 -5.25 10.00
N GLU A 99 -9.60 -5.61 10.07
CA GLU A 99 -10.68 -4.65 10.23
C GLU A 99 -10.65 -3.98 11.59
N ALA A 100 -10.47 -4.75 12.67
CA ALA A 100 -10.27 -4.21 14.01
C ALA A 100 -9.08 -3.24 14.07
N ALA A 101 -7.95 -3.59 13.44
CA ALA A 101 -6.78 -2.71 13.38
C ALA A 101 -7.01 -1.43 12.53
N ARG A 102 -7.88 -1.47 11.51
CA ARG A 102 -8.31 -0.27 10.79
C ARG A 102 -9.23 0.58 11.65
N ASN A 103 -10.24 -0.03 12.26
CA ASN A 103 -11.21 0.67 13.10
C ASN A 103 -10.55 1.31 14.33
N ALA A 104 -9.57 0.64 14.94
CA ALA A 104 -8.78 1.21 16.04
C ALA A 104 -8.01 2.47 15.61
N ARG A 105 -7.41 2.46 14.41
CA ARG A 105 -6.73 3.65 13.86
C ARG A 105 -7.71 4.79 13.58
N TYR A 106 -8.87 4.49 12.99
CA TYR A 106 -9.90 5.49 12.75
C TYR A 106 -10.47 6.06 14.06
N ALA A 107 -10.66 5.23 15.08
CA ALA A 107 -11.13 5.66 16.39
C ALA A 107 -10.12 6.63 17.04
N GLN A 108 -8.83 6.29 16.99
CA GLN A 108 -7.76 7.15 17.50
C GLN A 108 -7.71 8.49 16.74
N GLU A 109 -7.81 8.47 15.41
CA GLU A 109 -7.82 9.70 14.61
C GLU A 109 -9.04 10.57 14.89
N LEU A 110 -10.21 9.96 15.08
CA LEU A 110 -11.43 10.68 15.45
C LEU A 110 -11.30 11.34 16.83
N GLU A 111 -10.69 10.65 17.80
CA GLU A 111 -10.44 11.19 19.13
C GLU A 111 -9.49 12.38 19.09
N LEU A 112 -8.37 12.25 18.38
CA LEU A 112 -7.42 13.35 18.16
C LEU A 112 -8.09 14.55 17.48
N ARG A 113 -8.95 14.33 16.48
CA ARG A 113 -9.70 15.41 15.82
C ARG A 113 -10.67 16.11 16.76
N LYS A 114 -11.35 15.38 17.64
CA LYS A 114 -12.22 15.99 18.65
C LYS A 114 -11.42 16.85 19.61
N GLU A 115 -10.26 16.37 20.05
CA GLU A 115 -9.36 17.13 20.93
C GLU A 115 -8.82 18.39 20.25
N GLU A 116 -8.36 18.29 19.00
CA GLU A 116 -7.90 19.42 18.20
C GLU A 116 -8.98 20.51 18.08
N ILE A 117 -10.22 20.11 17.77
CA ILE A 117 -11.36 21.04 17.70
C ILE A 117 -11.64 21.67 19.06
N ALA A 118 -11.56 20.89 20.14
CA ALA A 118 -11.79 21.40 21.49
C ALA A 118 -10.71 22.42 21.92
N LEU A 119 -9.45 22.16 21.59
CA LEU A 119 -8.33 23.08 21.84
C LEU A 119 -8.48 24.35 21.01
N LYS A 120 -8.81 24.23 19.73
CA LYS A 120 -9.03 25.38 18.85
C LYS A 120 -10.15 26.28 19.37
N LYS A 121 -11.29 25.71 19.79
CA LYS A 121 -12.37 26.49 20.41
C LYS A 121 -11.94 27.23 21.67
N LYS A 122 -11.09 26.63 22.51
CA LYS A 122 -10.56 27.29 23.71
C LYS A 122 -9.60 28.42 23.36
N GLU A 123 -8.78 28.22 22.33
CA GLU A 123 -7.87 29.25 21.82
C GLU A 123 -8.64 30.42 21.21
N ASP A 124 -9.64 30.16 20.37
CA ASP A 124 -10.49 31.19 19.78
C ASP A 124 -11.18 32.00 20.90
N ALA A 125 -11.77 31.34 21.89
CA ALA A 125 -12.39 32.02 23.04
C ALA A 125 -11.39 32.83 23.89
N ARG A 126 -10.12 32.40 23.98
CA ARG A 126 -9.06 33.17 24.65
C ARG A 126 -8.69 34.39 23.82
N ASN A 127 -8.55 34.23 22.51
CA ASN A 127 -8.22 35.32 21.59
C ASN A 127 -9.34 36.37 21.57
N ASP A 128 -10.61 35.97 21.53
CA ASP A 128 -11.77 36.88 21.58
C ASP A 128 -11.75 37.73 22.87
N ARG A 129 -11.43 37.13 24.01
CA ARG A 129 -11.27 37.86 25.29
C ARG A 129 -10.11 38.84 25.24
N GLU A 130 -9.03 38.43 24.58
CA GLU A 130 -7.86 39.28 24.43
C GLU A 130 -8.12 40.46 23.51
N ASP A 131 -8.84 40.24 22.41
CA ASP A 131 -9.26 41.28 21.48
C ASP A 131 -10.26 42.24 22.12
N ALA A 132 -11.20 41.74 22.92
CA ALA A 132 -12.07 42.59 23.73
C ALA A 132 -11.28 43.47 24.71
N ARG A 133 -10.24 42.92 25.35
CA ARG A 133 -9.35 43.70 26.23
C ARG A 133 -8.57 44.76 25.46
N ARG A 134 -7.96 44.39 24.31
CA ARG A 134 -7.24 45.33 23.43
C ARG A 134 -8.15 46.46 22.94
N GLN A 135 -9.41 46.14 22.60
CA GLN A 135 -10.39 47.11 22.18
C GLN A 135 -10.74 48.07 23.32
N PHE A 136 -10.95 47.56 24.53
CA PHE A 136 -11.20 48.38 25.71
C PHE A 136 -10.02 49.34 26.00
N GLU A 137 -8.78 48.85 25.95
CA GLU A 137 -7.58 49.68 26.12
C GLU A 137 -7.43 50.75 25.02
N LEU A 138 -7.88 50.47 23.80
CA LEU A 138 -7.90 51.46 22.72
C LEU A 138 -9.00 52.50 22.95
N ASP A 139 -10.19 52.06 23.35
CA ASP A 139 -11.32 52.92 23.65
C ASP A 139 -11.00 53.89 24.80
N GLU A 140 -10.37 53.40 25.88
CA GLU A 140 -9.91 54.21 27.00
C GLU A 140 -8.92 55.30 26.53
N ARG A 141 -7.92 54.93 25.71
CA ARG A 141 -6.98 55.89 25.12
C ARG A 141 -7.68 56.96 24.28
N ILE A 142 -8.66 56.56 23.46
CA ILE A 142 -9.45 57.51 22.67
C ILE A 142 -10.24 58.45 23.58
N MET A 143 -10.89 57.93 24.62
CA MET A 143 -11.66 58.72 25.57
C MET A 143 -10.81 59.76 26.31
N LEU A 144 -9.59 59.37 26.72
CA LEU A 144 -8.64 60.22 27.46
C LEU A 144 -7.83 61.17 26.58
N THR A 145 -7.84 61.01 25.26
CA THR A 145 -7.12 61.91 24.35
C THR A 145 -7.56 63.36 24.55
N ASP A 146 -6.61 64.24 24.89
CA ASP A 146 -6.81 65.68 24.95
C ASP A 146 -6.87 66.25 23.53
N THR A 147 -7.96 66.94 23.22
CA THR A 147 -8.20 67.52 21.90
C THR A 147 -7.96 69.03 21.87
N THR A 148 -7.55 69.65 22.98
CA THR A 148 -7.47 71.12 23.10
C THR A 148 -6.50 71.74 22.09
N GLY A 149 -5.36 71.08 21.85
CA GLY A 149 -4.33 71.50 20.89
C GLY A 149 -4.52 71.04 19.43
N MET A 150 -5.63 70.36 19.11
CA MET A 150 -5.86 69.78 17.78
C MET A 150 -6.56 70.75 16.81
N THR A 151 -6.44 70.50 15.51
CA THR A 151 -7.23 71.22 14.49
C THR A 151 -8.71 70.86 14.58
N ASP A 152 -9.60 71.70 14.06
CA ASP A 152 -11.06 71.49 14.19
C ASP A 152 -11.52 70.17 13.56
N VAL A 153 -10.91 69.77 12.45
CA VAL A 153 -11.20 68.48 11.79
C VAL A 153 -10.83 67.30 12.70
N GLN A 154 -9.67 67.36 13.35
CA GLN A 154 -9.23 66.32 14.29
C GLN A 154 -10.11 66.29 15.54
N LYS A 155 -10.50 67.45 16.08
CA LYS A 155 -11.44 67.56 17.19
C LYS A 155 -12.76 66.87 16.86
N GLN A 156 -13.32 67.13 15.69
CA GLN A 156 -14.57 66.50 15.24
C GLN A 156 -14.42 64.97 15.11
N PHE A 157 -13.29 64.49 14.58
CA PHE A 157 -13.01 63.05 14.48
C PHE A 157 -13.01 62.37 15.85
N TYR A 158 -12.24 62.88 16.81
CA TYR A 158 -12.16 62.29 18.15
C TYR A 158 -13.47 62.42 18.92
N GLN A 159 -14.19 63.53 18.80
CA GLN A 159 -15.53 63.67 19.39
C GLN A 159 -16.51 62.64 18.83
N SER A 160 -16.46 62.39 17.52
CA SER A 160 -17.29 61.35 16.88
C SER A 160 -16.92 59.95 17.38
N LYS A 161 -15.62 59.65 17.51
CA LYS A 161 -15.15 58.37 18.06
C LYS A 161 -15.53 58.17 19.52
N LYS A 162 -15.43 59.21 20.35
CA LYS A 162 -15.89 59.17 21.75
C LYS A 162 -17.39 58.87 21.83
N LYS A 163 -18.21 59.48 20.97
CA LYS A 163 -19.65 59.17 20.89
C LYS A 163 -19.94 57.73 20.44
N GLU A 164 -19.20 57.22 19.45
CA GLU A 164 -19.30 55.84 18.98
C GLU A 164 -18.99 54.83 20.10
N ILE A 165 -17.95 55.08 20.88
CA ILE A 165 -17.57 54.25 22.04
C ILE A 165 -18.69 54.26 23.09
N LEU A 166 -19.22 55.44 23.43
CA LEU A 166 -20.33 55.56 24.39
C LEU A 166 -21.59 54.85 23.91
N ALA A 167 -21.92 54.93 22.62
CA ALA A 167 -23.08 54.24 22.05
C ALA A 167 -22.96 52.72 22.16
N ARG A 168 -21.78 52.16 21.86
CA ARG A 168 -21.51 50.71 21.99
C ARG A 168 -21.60 50.21 23.44
N GLY A 169 -21.34 51.06 24.43
CA GLY A 169 -21.47 50.70 25.85
C GLY A 169 -22.90 50.77 26.41
N LEU A 170 -23.87 51.26 25.63
CA LEU A 170 -25.29 51.34 26.00
C LEU A 170 -26.14 50.18 25.44
N GLU A 171 -25.60 49.38 24.52
CA GLU A 171 -26.19 48.12 24.03
C GLU A 171 -25.87 46.95 24.95
#